data_AF-A0A1L9PE63-F1
#
_entry.id   AF-A0A1L9PE63-F1
#
_cell.length_a   1.000
_cell.length_b   1.000
_cell.length_c   1.000
_cell.angle_alpha   90.00
_cell.angle_beta   90.00
_cell.angle_gamma   90.00
#
_symmetry.space_group_name_H-M   'P 1'
#
loop_
_entity.id
_entity.type
_entity.pdbx_description
1 polymer ?
#
loop_
_entity_poly.entity_id
_entity_poly.type
_entity_poly.pdbx_seq_one_letter_code
_entity_poly.pdbx_strand_id
1 'polypeptide(L)'
;MPGTNHPPPPFSRILTTTTSETDSELSTPLTPIYQGAEAHLYKTTFLDPTTHVALKIRPSKPYRHPILDRRLTRARILQEARCLQKLVKEGVSVPALLGMDWEGAGGGSWLVMEWVEGGVVRAALDQWEAHIKGIERRENKELGQVVNLEEEKKVRGLMKRIGTAVGGLHKAGVIHGDLTTSNLMLRPVGGSVQDGGEGSPSLEGEVVMIDFGLASQSSADEDRAVDLYVLERAFGSSHPRTERFFDEVLVGYKESHRGAVSALKRLEDVRMRGRKRSMIG
;
A
#
# COMPACT_ATOMS: atom_id res chain seq x y z
N MET A 1 -6.21 32.14 -9.27
CA MET A 1 -5.29 31.10 -9.81
C MET A 1 -6.15 30.12 -10.59
N PRO A 2 -6.11 30.12 -11.93
CA PRO A 2 -6.92 29.22 -12.72
C PRO A 2 -6.42 27.79 -12.50
N GLY A 3 -7.32 26.88 -12.13
CA GLY A 3 -7.02 25.47 -11.94
C GLY A 3 -6.43 24.90 -13.22
N THR A 4 -5.21 24.38 -13.12
CA THR A 4 -4.58 23.63 -14.20
C THR A 4 -5.34 22.31 -14.35
N ASN A 5 -6.41 22.34 -15.14
CA ASN A 5 -6.98 21.15 -15.77
C ASN A 5 -5.89 20.57 -16.65
N HIS A 6 -5.08 19.65 -16.10
CA HIS A 6 -4.26 18.79 -16.92
C HIS A 6 -5.24 17.90 -17.69
N PRO A 7 -5.35 18.02 -19.03
CA PRO A 7 -6.15 17.09 -19.78
C PRO A 7 -5.61 15.67 -19.51
N PRO A 8 -6.47 14.66 -19.30
CA PRO A 8 -6.02 13.28 -19.20
C PRO A 8 -5.17 12.97 -20.44
N PRO A 9 -4.00 12.33 -20.30
CA PRO A 9 -3.17 11.99 -21.44
C PRO A 9 -3.95 11.13 -22.45
N PRO A 10 -3.51 11.05 -23.72
CA PRO A 10 -4.24 10.35 -24.78
C PRO A 10 -4.16 8.82 -24.60
N PHE A 11 -4.90 8.27 -23.65
CA PHE A 11 -4.92 6.83 -23.32
C PHE A 11 -6.06 6.04 -23.96
N SER A 12 -6.93 6.70 -24.73
CA SER A 12 -8.09 6.05 -25.36
C SER A 12 -7.73 4.90 -26.31
N ARG A 13 -6.47 4.82 -26.78
CA ARG A 13 -5.97 3.73 -27.64
C ARG A 13 -5.20 2.62 -26.92
N ILE A 14 -4.80 2.81 -25.65
CA ILE A 14 -3.95 1.84 -24.91
C ILE A 14 -4.80 0.95 -23.99
N LEU A 15 -5.96 1.45 -23.56
CA LEU A 15 -6.90 0.75 -22.67
C LEU A 15 -7.99 -0.03 -23.43
N THR A 16 -8.04 0.10 -24.76
CA THR A 16 -9.06 -0.48 -25.64
C THR A 16 -8.55 -1.69 -26.42
N THR A 17 -9.44 -2.63 -26.70
CA THR A 17 -9.14 -3.95 -27.28
C THR A 17 -8.90 -3.94 -28.79
N THR A 18 -9.06 -2.81 -29.49
CA THR A 18 -9.05 -2.77 -30.96
C THR A 18 -8.61 -1.42 -31.50
N THR A 19 -7.72 -1.42 -32.50
CA THR A 19 -7.26 -0.25 -33.26
C THR A 19 -8.30 0.30 -34.24
N SER A 20 -9.58 0.14 -33.98
CA SER A 20 -10.64 0.67 -34.85
C SER A 20 -10.93 2.13 -34.47
N GLU A 21 -10.91 3.03 -35.44
CA GLU A 21 -11.15 4.48 -35.25
C GLU A 21 -12.59 4.81 -34.80
N THR A 22 -13.42 3.79 -34.55
CA THR A 22 -14.85 3.88 -34.22
C THR A 22 -15.19 3.60 -32.74
N ASP A 23 -14.25 3.12 -31.91
CA ASP A 23 -14.54 2.68 -30.52
C ASP A 23 -14.38 3.77 -29.44
N SER A 24 -14.42 5.06 -29.80
CA SER A 24 -14.27 6.15 -28.81
C SER A 24 -15.38 6.21 -27.75
N GLU A 25 -16.45 5.43 -27.91
CA GLU A 25 -17.61 5.36 -27.01
C GLU A 25 -17.52 4.22 -25.96
N LEU A 26 -16.57 3.28 -26.08
CA LEU A 26 -16.45 2.11 -25.19
C LEU A 26 -15.35 2.25 -24.13
N SER A 27 -14.57 3.34 -24.13
CA SER A 27 -13.52 3.55 -23.13
C SER A 27 -14.15 3.95 -21.79
N THR A 28 -14.03 3.07 -20.79
CA THR A 28 -14.50 3.35 -19.42
C THR A 28 -13.82 4.62 -18.88
N PRO A 29 -14.56 5.55 -18.25
CA PRO A 29 -14.00 6.84 -17.84
C PRO A 29 -12.89 6.68 -16.80
N LEU A 30 -11.84 7.51 -16.93
CA LEU A 30 -10.76 7.61 -15.95
C LEU A 30 -11.30 8.28 -14.68
N THR A 31 -11.52 7.48 -13.64
CA THR A 31 -12.01 8.00 -12.35
C THR A 31 -10.80 8.33 -11.46
N PRO A 32 -10.54 9.61 -11.12
CA PRO A 32 -9.41 9.97 -10.27
C PRO A 32 -9.60 9.44 -8.85
N ILE A 33 -8.58 8.78 -8.32
CA ILE A 33 -8.56 8.26 -6.94
C ILE A 33 -7.67 9.15 -6.07
N TYR A 34 -6.48 9.51 -6.58
CA TYR A 34 -5.52 10.31 -5.84
C TYR A 34 -4.68 11.16 -6.79
N GLN A 35 -4.41 12.40 -6.39
CA GLN A 35 -3.57 13.32 -7.13
C GLN A 35 -2.46 13.85 -6.21
N GLY A 36 -1.26 13.28 -6.35
CA GLY A 36 -0.10 13.68 -5.57
C GLY A 36 0.96 14.40 -6.41
N ALA A 37 1.96 14.95 -5.73
CA ALA A 37 3.12 15.55 -6.39
C ALA A 37 3.95 14.51 -7.16
N GLU A 38 3.94 13.24 -6.77
CA GLU A 38 4.74 12.17 -7.36
C GLU A 38 4.03 11.42 -8.49
N ALA A 39 2.71 11.22 -8.36
CA ALA A 39 1.90 10.45 -9.29
C ALA A 39 0.42 10.84 -9.19
N HIS A 40 -0.31 10.60 -10.27
CA HIS A 40 -1.76 10.64 -10.33
C HIS A 40 -2.28 9.20 -10.49
N LEU A 41 -3.25 8.81 -9.67
CA LEU A 41 -3.84 7.48 -9.66
C LEU A 41 -5.29 7.54 -10.13
N TYR A 42 -5.64 6.68 -11.08
CA TYR A 42 -6.98 6.56 -11.64
C TYR A 42 -7.46 5.12 -11.57
N LYS A 43 -8.77 4.94 -11.38
CA LYS A 43 -9.47 3.66 -11.63
C LYS A 43 -10.02 3.67 -13.05
N THR A 44 -9.80 2.59 -13.79
CA THR A 44 -10.30 2.38 -15.15
C THR A 44 -10.39 0.89 -15.46
N THR A 45 -10.56 0.51 -16.72
CA THR A 45 -10.54 -0.87 -17.20
C THR A 45 -9.38 -1.07 -18.17
N PHE A 46 -8.93 -2.32 -18.34
CA PHE A 46 -7.82 -2.65 -19.24
C PHE A 46 -8.14 -3.88 -20.07
N LEU A 47 -8.09 -3.72 -21.40
CA LEU A 47 -8.42 -4.74 -22.43
C LEU A 47 -9.89 -5.17 -22.43
N ASP A 48 -10.49 -5.42 -21.26
CA ASP A 48 -11.87 -5.85 -21.08
C ASP A 48 -12.64 -4.94 -20.09
N PRO A 49 -13.92 -4.61 -20.34
CA PRO A 49 -14.73 -3.75 -19.47
C PRO A 49 -14.93 -4.26 -18.03
N THR A 50 -14.74 -5.56 -17.79
CA THR A 50 -14.86 -6.18 -16.46
C THR A 50 -13.55 -6.20 -15.69
N THR A 51 -12.41 -5.99 -16.37
CA THR A 51 -11.09 -5.99 -15.74
C THR A 51 -10.76 -4.61 -15.20
N HIS A 52 -11.13 -4.35 -13.94
CA HIS A 52 -10.76 -3.11 -13.27
C HIS A 52 -9.27 -3.03 -12.96
N VAL A 53 -8.68 -1.86 -13.20
CA VAL A 53 -7.26 -1.60 -13.00
C VAL A 53 -7.01 -0.27 -12.31
N ALA A 54 -5.84 -0.18 -11.67
CA ALA A 54 -5.26 1.05 -11.19
C ALA A 54 -4.24 1.58 -12.21
N LEU A 55 -4.52 2.73 -12.81
CA LEU A 55 -3.60 3.45 -13.70
C LEU A 55 -2.84 4.51 -12.89
N LYS A 56 -1.53 4.30 -12.71
CA LYS A 56 -0.62 5.23 -12.04
C LYS A 56 0.21 5.98 -13.06
N ILE A 57 0.00 7.30 -13.15
CA ILE A 57 0.70 8.19 -14.08
C ILE A 57 1.71 9.03 -13.30
N ARG A 58 2.95 9.07 -13.77
CA ARG A 58 4.01 9.95 -13.29
C ARG A 58 4.20 11.09 -14.31
N PRO A 59 3.58 12.26 -14.10
CA PRO A 59 3.69 13.37 -15.03
C PRO A 59 5.11 13.96 -15.02
N SER A 60 5.56 14.44 -16.18
CA SER A 60 6.83 15.14 -16.30
C SER A 60 6.85 16.40 -15.41
N LYS A 61 8.02 16.72 -14.86
CA LYS A 61 8.20 17.88 -13.98
C LYS A 61 8.84 19.03 -14.76
N PRO A 62 8.10 20.13 -15.05
CA PRO A 62 8.61 21.23 -15.88
C PRO A 62 9.87 21.91 -15.33
N TYR A 63 10.07 21.84 -14.01
CA TYR A 63 11.23 22.40 -13.33
C TYR A 63 12.51 21.55 -13.49
N ARG A 64 12.43 20.32 -14.01
CA ARG A 64 13.59 19.45 -14.23
C ARG A 64 14.03 19.54 -15.69
N HIS A 65 15.33 19.51 -15.93
CA HIS A 65 15.87 19.43 -17.28
C HIS A 65 15.30 18.18 -18.00
N PRO A 66 14.80 18.27 -19.25
CA PRO A 66 14.07 17.16 -19.91
C PRO A 66 14.83 15.83 -19.94
N ILE A 67 16.14 15.86 -20.19
CA ILE A 67 16.99 14.66 -20.18
C ILE A 67 17.06 14.02 -18.77
N LEU A 68 17.18 14.85 -17.73
CA LEU A 68 17.25 14.38 -16.35
C LEU A 68 15.90 13.82 -15.91
N ASP A 69 14.81 14.52 -16.22
CA ASP A 69 13.46 14.07 -15.88
C ASP A 69 13.14 12.72 -16.55
N ARG A 70 13.41 12.59 -17.85
CA ARG A 70 13.22 11.32 -18.57
C ARG A 70 14.03 10.18 -17.95
N ARG A 71 15.29 10.44 -17.56
CA ARG A 71 16.15 9.44 -16.92
C ARG A 71 15.61 9.02 -15.54
N LEU A 72 15.21 9.99 -14.70
CA LEU A 72 14.70 9.73 -13.35
C LEU A 72 13.35 9.01 -13.39
N THR A 73 12.43 9.49 -14.22
CA THR A 73 11.09 8.89 -14.37
C THR A 73 11.19 7.47 -14.91
N ARG A 74 12.01 7.24 -15.94
CA ARG A 74 12.29 5.89 -16.45
C ARG A 74 12.87 4.97 -15.38
N ALA A 75 13.86 5.44 -14.61
CA ALA A 75 14.46 4.65 -13.54
C ALA A 75 13.42 4.25 -12.48
N ARG A 76 12.57 5.19 -12.06
CA ARG A 76 11.50 4.93 -11.07
C ARG A 76 10.47 3.93 -11.57
N ILE A 77 9.94 4.11 -12.79
CA ILE A 77 8.93 3.20 -13.38
C ILE A 77 9.50 1.79 -13.52
N LEU A 78 10.73 1.65 -14.03
CA LEU A 78 11.36 0.35 -14.19
C LEU A 78 11.69 -0.31 -12.85
N GLN A 79 12.10 0.47 -11.85
CA GLN A 79 12.37 -0.05 -10.51
C GLN A 79 11.08 -0.59 -9.86
N GLU A 80 10.01 0.20 -9.90
CA GLU A 80 8.69 -0.18 -9.38
C GLU A 80 8.15 -1.44 -10.07
N ALA A 81 8.20 -1.48 -11.40
CA ALA A 81 7.78 -2.63 -12.21
C ALA A 81 8.58 -3.91 -11.89
N ARG A 82 9.91 -3.81 -11.75
CA ARG A 82 10.78 -4.94 -11.41
C ARG A 82 10.49 -5.50 -10.02
N CYS A 83 10.25 -4.62 -9.04
CA CYS A 83 9.86 -5.04 -7.70
C CYS A 83 8.52 -5.78 -7.72
N LEU A 84 7.49 -5.21 -8.35
CA LEU A 84 6.17 -5.85 -8.46
C LEU A 84 6.25 -7.23 -9.13
N GLN A 85 6.90 -7.32 -10.29
CA GLN A 85 7.04 -8.58 -11.02
C GLN A 85 7.76 -9.65 -10.19
N LYS A 86 8.82 -9.26 -9.47
CA LYS A 86 9.55 -10.18 -8.59
C LYS A 86 8.68 -10.69 -7.45
N LEU A 87 7.92 -9.80 -6.81
CA LEU A 87 7.07 -10.13 -5.68
C LEU A 87 5.93 -11.06 -6.05
N VAL A 88 5.28 -10.81 -7.18
CA VAL A 88 4.27 -11.72 -7.74
C VAL A 88 4.85 -13.11 -7.98
N LYS A 89 6.06 -13.19 -8.56
CA LYS A 89 6.75 -14.47 -8.82
C LYS A 89 7.07 -15.23 -7.52
N GLU A 90 7.40 -14.52 -6.45
CA GLU A 90 7.67 -15.10 -5.13
C GLU A 90 6.40 -15.39 -4.31
N GLY A 91 5.21 -15.14 -4.87
CA GLY A 91 3.92 -15.37 -4.21
C GLY A 91 3.60 -14.37 -3.10
N VAL A 92 4.22 -13.19 -3.11
CA VAL A 92 3.90 -12.11 -2.18
C VAL A 92 2.67 -11.36 -2.66
N SER A 93 1.75 -11.06 -1.75
CA SER A 93 0.51 -10.35 -2.08
C SER A 93 0.76 -8.88 -2.39
N VAL A 94 0.80 -8.57 -3.69
CA VAL A 94 0.96 -7.24 -4.28
C VAL A 94 0.11 -7.15 -5.55
N PRO A 95 -0.23 -5.95 -6.05
CA PRO A 95 -0.90 -5.81 -7.33
C PRO A 95 -0.11 -6.44 -8.47
N ALA A 96 -0.76 -7.23 -9.32
CA ALA A 96 -0.14 -7.69 -10.56
C ALA A 96 0.15 -6.49 -11.49
N LEU A 97 1.32 -6.48 -12.14
CA LEU A 97 1.65 -5.50 -13.17
C LEU A 97 1.08 -5.97 -14.52
N LEU A 98 0.20 -5.17 -15.13
CA LEU A 98 -0.49 -5.51 -16.37
C LEU A 98 0.08 -4.80 -17.59
N GLY A 99 0.64 -3.60 -17.41
CA GLY A 99 1.24 -2.82 -18.49
C GLY A 99 2.06 -1.65 -17.97
N MET A 100 2.96 -1.13 -18.79
CA MET A 100 3.72 0.08 -18.47
C MET A 100 4.23 0.79 -19.72
N ASP A 101 4.46 2.10 -19.60
CA ASP A 101 5.21 2.90 -20.55
C ASP A 101 6.23 3.76 -19.79
N TRP A 102 7.50 3.59 -20.14
CA TRP A 102 8.62 4.35 -19.59
C TRP A 102 9.20 5.36 -20.59
N GLU A 103 8.68 5.45 -21.82
CA GLU A 103 9.15 6.38 -22.84
C GLU A 103 8.54 7.77 -22.66
N GLY A 104 7.30 7.83 -22.16
CA GLY A 104 6.64 9.08 -21.75
C GLY A 104 6.18 9.95 -22.91
N ALA A 105 5.98 9.36 -24.09
CA ALA A 105 5.66 10.07 -25.34
C ALA A 105 4.33 10.88 -25.29
N GLY A 106 3.50 10.68 -24.26
CA GLY A 106 2.21 11.34 -24.06
C GLY A 106 2.08 12.28 -22.84
N GLY A 107 3.18 12.79 -22.26
CA GLY A 107 3.12 13.75 -21.14
C GLY A 107 3.38 13.16 -19.75
N GLY A 108 3.82 11.90 -19.68
CA GLY A 108 4.22 11.22 -18.46
C GLY A 108 4.41 9.72 -18.71
N SER A 109 5.18 9.07 -17.85
CA SER A 109 5.28 7.61 -17.85
C SER A 109 4.20 7.01 -16.96
N TRP A 110 3.79 5.76 -17.22
CA TRP A 110 2.67 5.16 -16.50
C TRP A 110 2.86 3.68 -16.23
N LEU A 111 2.12 3.19 -15.24
CA LEU A 111 1.99 1.78 -14.84
C LEU A 111 0.49 1.46 -14.76
N VAL A 112 0.09 0.33 -15.34
CA VAL A 112 -1.23 -0.28 -15.14
C VAL A 112 -1.05 -1.49 -14.25
N MET A 113 -1.78 -1.50 -13.14
CA MET A 113 -1.72 -2.54 -12.13
C MET A 113 -3.11 -3.10 -11.87
N GLU A 114 -3.18 -4.32 -11.36
CA GLU A 114 -4.40 -4.90 -10.81
C GLU A 114 -5.09 -3.93 -9.85
N TRP A 115 -6.42 -3.81 -9.97
CA TRP A 115 -7.20 -3.14 -8.96
C TRP A 115 -7.32 -4.05 -7.72
N VAL A 116 -6.74 -3.62 -6.61
CA VAL A 116 -6.87 -4.32 -5.33
C VAL A 116 -8.18 -3.93 -4.69
N GLU A 117 -9.12 -4.87 -4.62
CA GLU A 117 -10.37 -4.66 -3.89
C GLU A 117 -10.14 -4.54 -2.38
N GLY A 118 -11.03 -3.81 -1.71
CA GLY A 118 -10.98 -3.58 -0.27
C GLY A 118 -10.56 -2.17 0.13
N GLY A 119 -10.39 -1.96 1.44
CA GLY A 119 -9.99 -0.67 2.01
C GLY A 119 -8.54 -0.68 2.47
N VAL A 120 -7.96 0.52 2.62
CA VAL A 120 -6.65 0.67 3.26
C VAL A 120 -6.72 0.26 4.74
N VAL A 121 -5.68 -0.42 5.23
CA VAL A 121 -5.57 -0.88 6.62
C VAL A 121 -5.74 0.30 7.60
N ARG A 122 -5.21 1.47 7.26
CA ARG A 122 -5.43 2.70 8.03
C ARG A 122 -6.92 2.93 8.34
N ALA A 123 -7.79 2.88 7.34
CA ALA A 123 -9.21 3.17 7.51
C ALA A 123 -9.90 2.08 8.37
N ALA A 124 -9.51 0.82 8.20
CA ALA A 124 -10.03 -0.28 9.00
C ALA A 124 -9.67 -0.12 10.50
N LEU A 125 -8.44 0.32 10.79
CA LEU A 125 -8.00 0.62 12.15
C LEU A 125 -8.68 1.85 12.73
N ASP A 126 -8.86 2.92 11.95
CA ASP A 126 -9.60 4.13 12.36
C ASP A 126 -11.04 3.77 12.76
N GLN A 127 -11.72 2.94 11.95
CA GLN A 127 -13.06 2.45 12.23
C GLN A 127 -13.09 1.58 13.50
N TRP A 128 -12.09 0.72 13.68
CA TRP A 128 -11.99 -0.13 14.87
C TRP A 128 -11.77 0.70 16.14
N GLU A 129 -10.88 1.67 16.12
CA GLU A 129 -10.65 2.55 17.27
C GLU A 129 -11.93 3.35 17.63
N ALA A 130 -12.69 3.80 16.64
CA ALA A 130 -13.98 4.45 16.85
C ALA A 130 -15.01 3.49 17.47
N HIS A 131 -15.06 2.25 17.02
CA HIS A 131 -15.94 1.21 17.54
C HIS A 131 -15.67 0.92 19.03
N ILE A 132 -14.41 0.70 19.41
CA ILE A 132 -14.02 0.46 20.82
C ILE A 132 -14.35 1.67 21.70
N LYS A 133 -14.08 2.89 21.23
CA LYS A 133 -14.47 4.12 21.97
C LYS A 133 -15.99 4.24 22.16
N GLY A 134 -16.77 3.63 21.26
CA GLY A 134 -18.23 3.56 21.36
C GLY A 134 -18.73 2.52 22.34
N ILE A 135 -18.05 1.36 22.44
CA ILE A 135 -18.35 0.30 23.43
C ILE A 135 -18.04 0.81 24.84
N GLU A 136 -16.86 1.39 25.05
CA GLU A 136 -16.40 1.92 26.34
C GLU A 136 -17.36 2.98 26.93
N ARG A 137 -18.12 3.68 26.07
CA ARG A 137 -19.11 4.68 26.48
C ARG A 137 -20.50 4.11 26.80
N ARG A 138 -20.87 2.97 26.21
CA ARG A 138 -22.24 2.44 26.24
C ARG A 138 -22.42 1.29 27.24
N GLU A 139 -21.39 0.50 27.48
CA GLU A 139 -21.53 -0.77 28.20
C GLU A 139 -21.09 -0.70 29.67
N ASN A 140 -21.75 -1.52 30.49
CA ASN A 140 -21.35 -1.75 31.88
C ASN A 140 -20.00 -2.52 31.92
N LYS A 141 -19.20 -2.33 32.99
CA LYS A 141 -17.78 -2.74 33.03
C LYS A 141 -17.50 -4.21 32.66
N GLU A 142 -18.41 -5.13 32.93
CA GLU A 142 -18.21 -6.57 32.70
C GLU A 142 -18.47 -7.00 31.24
N LEU A 143 -19.59 -6.59 30.62
CA LEU A 143 -19.85 -6.89 29.20
C LEU A 143 -18.81 -6.22 28.29
N GLY A 144 -18.48 -4.96 28.58
CA GLY A 144 -17.48 -4.21 27.81
C GLY A 144 -16.09 -4.84 27.86
N GLN A 145 -15.73 -5.58 28.92
CA GLN A 145 -14.47 -6.31 29.00
C GLN A 145 -14.41 -7.50 28.04
N VAL A 146 -15.48 -8.30 27.95
CA VAL A 146 -15.51 -9.49 27.08
C VAL A 146 -15.46 -9.08 25.60
N VAL A 147 -16.27 -8.09 25.21
CA VAL A 147 -16.29 -7.57 23.83
C VAL A 147 -14.91 -7.00 23.46
N ASN A 148 -14.27 -6.26 24.36
CA ASN A 148 -12.95 -5.70 24.11
C ASN A 148 -11.90 -6.80 23.87
N LEU A 149 -11.93 -7.91 24.62
CA LEU A 149 -11.00 -9.02 24.40
C LEU A 149 -11.15 -9.69 23.03
N GLU A 150 -12.38 -9.88 22.56
CA GLU A 150 -12.63 -10.43 21.22
C GLU A 150 -12.16 -9.48 20.11
N GLU A 151 -12.43 -8.19 20.28
CA GLU A 151 -11.99 -7.16 19.33
C GLU A 151 -10.47 -6.98 19.30
N GLU A 152 -9.80 -7.02 20.46
CA GLU A 152 -8.34 -7.04 20.53
C GLU A 152 -7.77 -8.26 19.81
N LYS A 153 -8.42 -9.43 19.92
CA LYS A 153 -7.99 -10.63 19.21
C LYS A 153 -8.04 -10.45 17.69
N LYS A 154 -9.08 -9.78 17.16
CA LYS A 154 -9.18 -9.46 15.72
C LYS A 154 -8.02 -8.56 15.26
N VAL A 155 -7.73 -7.49 16.00
CA VAL A 155 -6.61 -6.58 15.69
C VAL A 155 -5.27 -7.30 15.77
N ARG A 156 -5.02 -8.08 16.81
CA ARG A 156 -3.78 -8.88 16.92
C ARG A 156 -3.62 -9.83 15.73
N GLY A 157 -4.71 -10.45 15.29
CA GLY A 157 -4.72 -11.28 14.07
C GLY A 157 -4.32 -10.50 12.82
N LEU A 158 -4.88 -9.30 12.62
CA LEU A 158 -4.49 -8.41 11.52
C LEU A 158 -3.01 -8.01 11.61
N MET A 159 -2.54 -7.59 12.78
CA MET A 159 -1.14 -7.21 13.01
C MET A 159 -0.17 -8.34 12.65
N LYS A 160 -0.48 -9.56 13.09
CA LYS A 160 0.32 -10.74 12.76
C LYS A 160 0.38 -10.97 11.24
N ARG A 161 -0.74 -10.85 10.52
CA ARG A 161 -0.76 -10.97 9.05
C ARG A 161 0.02 -9.87 8.35
N ILE A 162 -0.02 -8.63 8.84
CA ILE A 162 0.83 -7.54 8.34
C ILE A 162 2.30 -7.92 8.49
N GLY A 163 2.70 -8.42 9.67
CA GLY A 163 4.05 -8.91 9.93
C GLY A 163 4.47 -10.00 8.94
N THR A 164 3.61 -10.98 8.70
CA THR A 164 3.85 -12.06 7.73
C THR A 164 4.00 -11.53 6.30
N ALA A 165 3.16 -10.58 5.87
CA ALA A 165 3.21 -9.97 4.54
C ALA A 165 4.54 -9.21 4.32
N VAL A 166 4.95 -8.39 5.28
CA VAL A 166 6.24 -7.67 5.27
C VAL A 166 7.41 -8.66 5.29
N GLY A 167 7.26 -9.76 6.03
CA GLY A 167 8.20 -10.87 6.02
C GLY A 167 8.37 -11.48 4.63
N GLY A 168 7.27 -11.73 3.91
CA GLY A 168 7.28 -12.18 2.52
C GLY A 168 8.04 -11.22 1.59
N LEU A 169 7.82 -9.92 1.76
CA LEU A 169 8.53 -8.87 1.03
C LEU A 169 10.05 -8.96 1.23
N HIS A 170 10.50 -8.98 2.48
CA HIS A 170 11.92 -8.99 2.84
C HIS A 170 12.60 -10.32 2.49
N LYS A 171 11.86 -11.44 2.56
CA LYS A 171 12.29 -12.76 2.09
C LYS A 171 12.58 -12.76 0.59
N ALA A 172 11.75 -12.08 -0.20
CA ALA A 172 11.97 -11.88 -1.63
C ALA A 172 13.12 -10.90 -1.95
N GLY A 173 13.76 -10.30 -0.93
CA GLY A 173 14.86 -9.36 -1.10
C GLY A 173 14.41 -8.03 -1.72
N VAL A 174 13.17 -7.61 -1.40
CA VAL A 174 12.66 -6.29 -1.73
C VAL A 174 12.45 -5.53 -0.42
N ILE A 175 12.80 -4.24 -0.44
CA ILE A 175 12.53 -3.26 0.61
C ILE A 175 11.51 -2.29 0.03
N HIS A 176 10.46 -1.98 0.78
CA HIS A 176 9.39 -1.09 0.36
C HIS A 176 9.85 0.37 0.31
N GLY A 177 10.59 0.82 1.32
CA GLY A 177 11.12 2.18 1.44
C GLY A 177 10.11 3.25 1.87
N ASP A 178 8.82 2.89 2.01
CA ASP A 178 7.73 3.77 2.47
C ASP A 178 6.58 2.97 3.10
N LEU A 179 6.92 2.07 4.03
CA LEU A 179 5.97 1.12 4.57
C LEU A 179 5.08 1.79 5.64
N THR A 180 3.88 2.22 5.24
CA THR A 180 2.89 2.86 6.13
C THR A 180 1.55 2.14 6.09
N THR A 181 0.67 2.40 7.07
CA THR A 181 -0.67 1.80 7.12
C THR A 181 -1.60 2.23 5.96
N SER A 182 -1.24 3.29 5.22
CA SER A 182 -1.97 3.72 4.01
C SER A 182 -1.50 2.99 2.76
N ASN A 183 -0.30 2.39 2.79
CA ASN A 183 0.28 1.58 1.70
C ASN A 183 -0.01 0.08 1.88
N LEU A 184 -0.93 -0.27 2.79
CA LEU A 184 -1.44 -1.62 3.01
C LEU A 184 -2.94 -1.62 2.74
N MET A 185 -3.39 -2.56 1.91
CA MET A 185 -4.79 -2.82 1.60
C MET A 185 -5.24 -4.11 2.28
N LEU A 186 -6.50 -4.14 2.71
CA LEU A 186 -7.14 -5.34 3.25
C LEU A 186 -8.15 -5.84 2.21
N ARG A 187 -7.75 -6.85 1.44
CA ARG A 187 -8.59 -7.50 0.43
C ARG A 187 -9.50 -8.53 1.10
N PRO A 188 -10.84 -8.42 0.98
CA PRO A 188 -11.75 -9.40 1.55
C PRO A 188 -11.54 -10.79 0.93
N VAL A 189 -11.60 -11.84 1.76
CA VAL A 189 -11.53 -13.24 1.30
C VAL A 189 -12.93 -13.84 1.38
N GLY A 190 -13.44 -14.39 0.27
CA GLY A 190 -14.71 -15.13 0.26
C GLY A 190 -15.98 -14.32 -0.02
N GLY A 191 -15.90 -13.14 -0.66
CA GLY A 191 -17.08 -12.40 -1.14
C GLY A 191 -17.97 -11.79 -0.03
N SER A 192 -17.60 -11.94 1.24
CA SER A 192 -18.25 -11.26 2.36
C SER A 192 -17.84 -9.79 2.38
N VAL A 193 -18.42 -9.01 1.48
CA VAL A 193 -18.59 -7.57 1.69
C VAL A 193 -19.56 -7.46 2.86
N GLN A 194 -19.05 -7.36 4.09
CA GLN A 194 -19.92 -7.01 5.21
C GLN A 194 -20.32 -5.56 5.03
N ASP A 195 -21.53 -5.42 4.50
CA ASP A 195 -22.25 -4.18 4.29
C ASP A 195 -22.58 -3.56 5.67
N GLY A 196 -22.03 -2.39 5.94
CA GLY A 196 -22.61 -1.25 6.67
C GLY A 196 -23.42 -1.42 7.97
N GLY A 197 -23.49 -2.59 8.61
CA GLY A 197 -24.18 -2.75 9.89
C GLY A 197 -23.49 -1.99 11.01
N GLU A 198 -24.24 -1.59 12.05
CA GLU A 198 -23.76 -0.97 13.30
C GLU A 198 -22.86 -1.90 14.15
N GLY A 199 -22.07 -2.77 13.52
CA GLY A 199 -21.21 -3.78 14.13
C GLY A 199 -19.72 -3.42 14.14
N SER A 200 -18.91 -4.35 14.64
CA SER A 200 -17.44 -4.29 14.58
C SER A 200 -16.97 -4.31 13.12
N PRO A 201 -16.00 -3.47 12.73
CA PRO A 201 -15.47 -3.49 11.37
C PRO A 201 -14.76 -4.82 11.08
N SER A 202 -14.94 -5.33 9.86
CA SER A 202 -14.21 -6.53 9.44
C SER A 202 -12.73 -6.22 9.31
N LEU A 203 -11.93 -6.83 10.18
CA LEU A 203 -10.47 -6.82 10.11
C LEU A 203 -9.95 -8.09 9.43
N GLU A 204 -10.81 -8.91 8.84
CA GLU A 204 -10.44 -10.13 8.13
C GLU A 204 -10.13 -9.85 6.65
N GLY A 205 -9.16 -10.57 6.11
CA GLY A 205 -8.75 -10.39 4.72
C GLY A 205 -7.28 -10.71 4.49
N GLU A 206 -6.91 -10.67 3.21
CA GLU A 206 -5.54 -10.72 2.74
C GLU A 206 -4.91 -9.32 2.82
N VAL A 207 -3.71 -9.22 3.38
CA VAL A 207 -2.95 -7.96 3.42
C VAL A 207 -2.16 -7.83 2.12
N VAL A 208 -2.50 -6.84 1.31
CA VAL A 208 -1.86 -6.56 0.02
C VAL A 208 -1.03 -5.28 0.15
N MET A 209 0.26 -5.32 -0.15
CA MET A 209 1.12 -4.13 -0.15
C MET A 209 1.00 -3.37 -1.46
N ILE A 210 0.90 -2.05 -1.40
CA ILE A 210 0.76 -1.16 -2.56
C ILE A 210 1.79 -0.04 -2.52
N ASP A 211 1.96 0.66 -3.64
CA ASP A 211 2.89 1.77 -3.82
C ASP A 211 4.39 1.44 -3.62
N PHE A 212 4.98 0.82 -4.64
CA PHE A 212 6.41 0.47 -4.67
C PHE A 212 7.28 1.60 -5.26
N GLY A 213 6.83 2.85 -5.14
CA GLY A 213 7.49 4.00 -5.77
C GLY A 213 8.90 4.31 -5.26
N LEU A 214 9.22 3.91 -4.03
CA LEU A 214 10.55 4.00 -3.40
C LEU A 214 11.21 2.63 -3.18
N ALA A 215 10.59 1.57 -3.69
CA ALA A 215 11.04 0.23 -3.43
C ALA A 215 12.39 -0.07 -4.09
N SER A 216 13.19 -0.88 -3.42
CA SER A 216 14.51 -1.27 -3.90
C SER A 216 14.77 -2.74 -3.62
N GLN A 217 15.73 -3.32 -4.35
CA GLN A 217 16.18 -4.68 -4.06
C GLN A 217 17.40 -4.61 -3.13
N SER A 218 17.24 -5.14 -1.93
CA SER A 218 18.32 -5.23 -0.95
C SER A 218 18.17 -6.48 -0.10
N SER A 219 19.31 -7.02 0.32
CA SER A 219 19.40 -8.14 1.27
C SER A 219 19.96 -7.70 2.62
N ALA A 220 20.28 -6.40 2.78
CA ALA A 220 20.86 -5.87 4.00
C ALA A 220 19.82 -5.83 5.13
N ASP A 221 20.22 -6.31 6.30
CA ASP A 221 19.35 -6.29 7.48
C ASP A 221 19.11 -4.87 8.01
N GLU A 222 19.99 -3.91 7.70
CA GLU A 222 19.77 -2.48 7.98
C GLU A 222 18.52 -1.97 7.26
N ASP A 223 18.39 -2.24 5.95
CA ASP A 223 17.29 -1.72 5.15
C ASP A 223 15.95 -2.34 5.59
N ARG A 224 15.95 -3.64 5.90
CA ARG A 224 14.78 -4.34 6.47
C ARG A 224 14.38 -3.76 7.82
N ALA A 225 15.36 -3.46 8.67
CA ALA A 225 15.13 -2.87 9.97
C ALA A 225 14.60 -1.43 9.86
N VAL A 226 15.07 -0.65 8.89
CA VAL A 226 14.54 0.70 8.61
C VAL A 226 13.09 0.61 8.14
N ASP A 227 12.73 -0.31 7.24
CA ASP A 227 11.34 -0.51 6.82
C ASP A 227 10.41 -0.86 7.98
N LEU A 228 10.81 -1.81 8.83
CA LEU A 228 10.06 -2.17 10.04
C LEU A 228 9.92 -0.99 11.00
N TYR A 229 10.98 -0.18 11.15
CA TYR A 229 10.96 1.01 11.98
C TYR A 229 10.02 2.10 11.41
N VAL A 230 9.99 2.30 10.09
CA VAL A 230 9.03 3.23 9.46
C VAL A 230 7.60 2.78 9.73
N LEU A 231 7.31 1.49 9.59
CA LEU A 231 5.99 0.94 9.89
C LEU A 231 5.63 1.13 11.37
N GLU A 232 6.54 0.83 12.30
CA GLU A 232 6.37 1.07 13.74
C GLU A 232 5.98 2.53 14.02
N ARG A 233 6.72 3.48 13.44
CA ARG A 233 6.45 4.91 13.60
C ARG A 233 5.11 5.32 12.99
N ALA A 234 4.72 4.74 11.85
CA ALA A 234 3.43 5.01 11.23
C ALA A 234 2.25 4.56 12.13
N PHE A 235 2.39 3.43 12.83
CA PHE A 235 1.41 3.02 13.84
C PHE A 235 1.36 3.98 15.03
N GLY A 236 2.51 4.34 15.61
CA GLY A 236 2.55 5.27 16.74
C GLY A 236 2.03 6.67 16.42
N SER A 237 2.15 7.13 15.16
CA SER A 237 1.62 8.44 14.75
C SER A 237 0.14 8.44 14.42
N SER A 238 -0.35 7.40 13.74
CA SER A 238 -1.70 7.40 13.16
C SER A 238 -2.71 6.61 13.99
N HIS A 239 -2.27 5.62 14.76
CA HIS A 239 -3.13 4.67 15.48
C HIS A 239 -2.65 4.42 16.92
N PRO A 240 -2.70 5.42 17.82
CA PRO A 240 -2.07 5.33 19.15
C PRO A 240 -2.64 4.20 20.03
N ARG A 241 -3.93 3.86 19.89
CA ARG A 241 -4.55 2.76 20.66
C ARG A 241 -4.07 1.40 20.16
N THR A 242 -3.69 1.34 18.90
CA THR A 242 -3.31 0.13 18.19
C THR A 242 -1.79 -0.12 18.25
N GLU A 243 -0.99 0.92 18.51
CA GLU A 243 0.47 0.84 18.69
C GLU A 243 0.90 -0.24 19.70
N ARG A 244 0.14 -0.44 20.79
CA ARG A 244 0.41 -1.48 21.80
C ARG A 244 0.37 -2.92 21.26
N PHE A 245 -0.22 -3.14 20.07
CA PHE A 245 -0.26 -4.44 19.42
C PHE A 245 0.85 -4.63 18.37
N PHE A 246 1.76 -3.66 18.23
CA PHE A 246 2.81 -3.72 17.21
C PHE A 246 3.74 -4.93 17.40
N ASP A 247 3.91 -5.42 18.63
CA ASP A 247 4.68 -6.64 18.90
C ASP A 247 4.13 -7.85 18.13
N GLU A 248 2.83 -7.91 17.82
CA GLU A 248 2.24 -8.96 16.99
C GLU A 248 2.73 -8.89 15.53
N VAL A 249 3.00 -7.69 15.01
CA VAL A 249 3.65 -7.50 13.70
C VAL A 249 5.04 -8.13 13.74
N LEU A 250 5.80 -7.89 14.82
CA LEU A 250 7.14 -8.46 14.97
C LEU A 250 7.10 -9.98 15.12
N VAL A 251 6.08 -10.53 15.81
CA VAL A 251 5.85 -11.99 15.90
C VAL A 251 5.58 -12.57 14.52
N GLY A 252 4.63 -12.02 13.76
CA GLY A 252 4.33 -12.48 12.40
C GLY A 252 5.53 -12.36 11.47
N TYR A 253 6.28 -11.26 11.57
CA TYR A 253 7.50 -11.07 10.81
C TYR A 253 8.58 -12.10 11.18
N LYS A 254 8.80 -12.37 12.47
CA LYS A 254 9.77 -13.37 12.95
C LYS A 254 9.48 -14.77 12.42
N GLU A 255 8.20 -15.15 12.36
CA GLU A 255 7.74 -16.46 11.90
C GLU A 255 7.82 -16.61 10.36
N SER A 256 7.94 -15.51 9.61
CA SER A 256 7.87 -15.51 8.14
C SER A 256 9.06 -16.17 7.43
N HIS A 257 10.30 -15.95 7.91
CA HIS A 257 11.52 -16.48 7.30
C HIS A 257 12.71 -16.49 8.26
N ARG A 258 13.72 -17.34 7.97
CA ARG A 258 14.92 -17.51 8.84
C ARG A 258 15.70 -16.22 9.08
N GLY A 259 15.91 -15.42 8.03
CA GLY A 259 16.58 -14.11 8.11
C GLY A 259 15.81 -13.03 8.90
N ALA A 260 14.58 -13.28 9.37
CA ALA A 260 13.81 -12.29 10.09
C ALA A 260 14.45 -11.96 11.45
N VAL A 261 15.09 -12.95 12.08
CA VAL A 261 15.73 -12.80 13.40
C VAL A 261 16.87 -11.78 13.37
N SER A 262 17.70 -11.77 12.32
CA SER A 262 18.81 -10.82 12.22
C SER A 262 18.32 -9.40 11.94
N ALA A 263 17.31 -9.25 11.09
CA ALA A 263 16.62 -7.97 10.86
C ALA A 263 15.99 -7.41 12.14
N LEU A 264 15.34 -8.25 12.97
CA LEU A 264 14.77 -7.83 14.25
C LEU A 264 15.83 -7.44 15.27
N LYS A 265 16.97 -8.15 15.31
CA LYS A 265 18.11 -7.71 16.13
C LYS A 265 18.61 -6.33 15.68
N ARG A 266 18.67 -6.11 14.36
CA ARG A 266 19.10 -4.84 13.79
C ARG A 266 18.11 -3.70 14.02
N LEU A 267 16.81 -4.01 14.08
CA LEU A 267 15.75 -3.06 14.42
C LEU A 267 16.00 -2.38 15.78
N GLU A 268 16.52 -3.10 16.78
CA GLU A 268 16.85 -2.49 18.07
C GLU A 268 17.94 -1.40 17.94
N ASP A 269 18.96 -1.63 17.11
CA ASP A 269 19.99 -0.61 16.83
C ASP A 269 19.41 0.60 16.09
N VAL A 270 18.46 0.37 15.17
CA VAL A 270 17.74 1.44 14.45
C VAL A 270 16.87 2.25 15.41
N ARG A 271 16.11 1.60 16.29
CA ARG A 271 15.29 2.24 17.34
C ARG A 271 16.14 3.15 18.22
N MET A 272 17.30 2.67 18.68
CA MET A 272 18.21 3.46 19.53
C MET A 272 18.75 4.70 18.81
N ARG A 273 19.05 4.61 17.51
CA ARG A 273 19.48 5.76 16.70
C ARG A 273 18.34 6.74 16.41
N GLY A 274 17.14 6.22 16.16
CA GLY A 274 15.94 7.02 15.92
C GLY A 274 15.55 7.88 17.11
N ARG A 275 15.61 7.34 18.33
CA ARG A 275 15.35 8.06 19.58
C ARG A 275 16.30 9.24 19.81
N LYS A 276 17.59 9.07 19.46
CA LYS A 276 18.59 10.15 19.59
C LYS A 276 18.29 11.36 18.69
N ARG A 277 17.70 11.14 17.52
CA ARG A 277 17.29 12.22 16.61
C ARG A 277 16.03 12.94 17.10
N SER A 278 15.13 12.24 17.79
CA SER A 278 13.92 12.85 18.36
C SER A 278 14.18 13.76 19.57
N MET A 279 15.33 13.64 20.24
CA MET A 279 15.72 14.50 21.38
C MET A 279 16.34 15.84 20.96
N ILE A 280 16.48 16.12 19.65
CA ILE A 280 17.03 17.37 19.11
C ILE A 280 15.92 18.23 18.43
N GLY A 281 14.65 17.87 18.64
CA GLY A 281 13.49 18.62 18.14
C GLY A 281 12.98 19.65 19.13
#